data_AF-A0A7X9NHA7-F1
#
_entry.id   AF-A0A7X9NHA7-F1
#
_cell.length_a   1.000
_cell.length_b   1.000
_cell.length_c   1.000
_cell.angle_alpha   90.00
_cell.angle_beta   90.00
_cell.angle_gamma   90.00
#
_symmetry.space_group_name_H-M   'P 1'
#
loop_
_entity.id
_entity.type
_entity.pdbx_description
1 polymer ?
#
loop_
_entity_poly.entity_id
_entity_poly.type
_entity_poly.pdbx_seq_one_letter_code
_entity_poly.pdbx_strand_id
1 'polypeptide(L)'
;MINIVIPLLVLIFCLIYHIKKVSTVYIFLLFMILNAGFHTTAVGLYLVPIMYFSLVISYVLITKSERIKSFFKLCIPVLFSLPYVLLKAYILFFTTTVGSKEIVTVFENYQYLITFKNVFLASNYGLLLLYVISFLFILIFADRLHKGVFCFSSIILMLTFLNPFIDNFVANNITGVAVYWRLFWLLNIPMTIACSFTLFVERIKIKYIKPVIICFEIILLYFNGTIIFRNQWDYFTLPENKYKLDENTVQIVNAINAHSDNEEVLLLVPMDWSYGVREYCGNIQLINNRYVDSTFVAAGLEDDLQKLYDELINPLYTEKIWNASQLDTSLKYFHIDYVALYTESINQNALPDSFTEIKAAEDFVLYHID
;
A
#
# COMPACT_ATOMS: atom_id res chain seq x y z
N MET A 1 5.20 6.59 -4.62
CA MET A 1 4.22 7.47 -5.31
C MET A 1 3.74 8.61 -4.40
N ILE A 2 2.98 8.34 -3.33
CA ILE A 2 2.46 9.40 -2.41
C ILE A 2 3.55 10.29 -1.84
N ASN A 3 4.69 9.74 -1.42
CA ASN A 3 5.75 10.51 -0.77
C ASN A 3 6.63 11.33 -1.72
N ILE A 4 6.41 11.26 -3.04
CA ILE A 4 7.22 11.99 -4.04
C ILE A 4 6.33 12.77 -4.99
N VAL A 5 5.41 12.08 -5.67
CA VAL A 5 4.58 12.66 -6.74
C VAL A 5 3.57 13.67 -6.20
N ILE A 6 2.91 13.37 -5.07
CA ILE A 6 1.95 14.29 -4.45
C ILE A 6 2.62 15.55 -3.89
N PRO A 7 3.71 15.46 -3.09
CA PRO A 7 4.47 16.64 -2.67
C PRO A 7 4.94 17.49 -3.84
N LEU A 8 5.44 16.87 -4.92
CA LEU A 8 5.86 17.58 -6.11
C LEU A 8 4.68 18.30 -6.78
N LEU A 9 3.52 17.65 -6.88
CA LEU A 9 2.30 18.26 -7.39
C LEU A 9 1.87 19.47 -6.54
N VAL A 10 1.86 19.32 -5.21
CA VAL A 10 1.56 20.38 -4.24
C VAL A 10 2.53 21.56 -4.42
N LEU A 11 3.83 21.29 -4.54
CA LEU A 11 4.87 22.29 -4.78
C LEU A 11 4.63 23.08 -6.08
N ILE A 12 4.31 22.38 -7.18
CA ILE A 12 3.99 23.06 -8.44
C ILE A 12 2.78 23.97 -8.29
N PHE A 13 1.74 23.56 -7.55
CA PHE A 13 0.60 24.44 -7.28
C PHE A 13 1.00 25.66 -6.44
N CYS A 14 1.83 25.52 -5.40
CA CYS A 14 2.39 26.65 -4.67
C CYS A 14 3.08 27.65 -5.63
N LEU A 15 3.90 27.17 -6.56
CA LEU A 15 4.55 28.02 -7.57
C LEU A 15 3.54 28.69 -8.52
N ILE A 16 2.48 27.99 -8.91
CA ILE A 16 1.41 28.54 -9.77
C ILE A 16 0.66 29.68 -9.06
N TYR A 17 0.49 29.64 -7.74
CA TYR A 17 -0.12 30.76 -7.01
C TYR A 17 0.72 32.04 -7.03
N HIS A 18 2.04 31.96 -7.26
CA HIS A 18 2.92 33.12 -7.34
C HIS A 18 2.96 33.78 -8.73
N ILE A 19 2.52 33.09 -9.78
CA ILE A 19 2.53 33.62 -11.14
C ILE A 19 1.16 34.20 -11.53
N LYS A 20 1.17 35.29 -12.32
CA LYS A 20 -0.07 35.90 -12.81
C LYS A 20 -0.79 35.06 -13.87
N LYS A 21 -0.06 34.24 -14.61
CA LYS A 21 -0.59 33.47 -15.75
C LYS A 21 0.15 32.13 -15.86
N VAL A 22 -0.62 31.05 -15.94
CA VAL A 22 -0.06 29.70 -16.14
C VAL A 22 0.69 29.66 -17.48
N SER A 23 2.00 29.41 -17.43
CA SER A 23 2.87 29.29 -18.61
C SER A 23 2.88 27.85 -19.15
N THR A 24 3.36 27.68 -20.38
CA THR A 24 3.49 26.36 -21.03
C THR A 24 4.41 25.42 -20.25
N VAL A 25 5.42 25.97 -19.56
CA VAL A 25 6.35 25.18 -18.72
C VAL A 25 5.59 24.48 -17.60
N TYR A 26 4.71 25.18 -16.87
CA TYR A 26 3.91 24.58 -15.81
C TYR A 26 2.91 23.56 -16.35
N ILE A 27 2.31 23.80 -17.52
CA ILE A 27 1.44 22.83 -18.19
C ILE A 27 2.22 21.54 -18.49
N PHE A 28 3.42 21.65 -19.05
CA PHE A 28 4.28 20.50 -19.34
C PHE A 28 4.70 19.77 -18.07
N LEU A 29 5.11 20.48 -17.02
CA LEU A 29 5.48 19.88 -15.73
C LEU A 29 4.30 19.13 -15.11
N LEU A 30 3.09 19.71 -15.12
CA LEU A 30 1.89 19.05 -14.62
C LEU A 30 1.54 17.81 -15.43
N PHE A 31 1.71 17.85 -16.75
CA PHE A 31 1.53 16.67 -17.61
C PHE A 31 2.54 15.57 -17.26
N MET A 32 3.81 15.90 -17.06
CA MET A 32 4.83 14.95 -16.61
C MET A 32 4.50 14.33 -15.24
N ILE A 33 4.04 15.14 -14.29
CA ILE A 33 3.66 14.69 -12.94
C ILE A 33 2.45 13.75 -12.99
N LEU A 34 1.42 14.09 -13.77
CA LEU A 34 0.24 13.23 -13.96
C LEU A 34 0.65 11.86 -14.54
N ASN A 35 1.46 11.85 -15.60
CA ASN A 35 1.94 10.61 -16.20
C ASN A 35 2.84 9.81 -15.25
N ALA A 36 3.76 10.47 -14.53
CA ALA A 36 4.57 9.81 -13.52
C ALA A 36 3.69 9.11 -12.47
N GLY A 37 2.62 9.79 -12.01
CA GLY A 37 1.61 9.22 -11.14
C GLY A 37 0.99 7.93 -11.70
N PHE A 38 0.56 7.97 -12.96
CA PHE A 38 -0.05 6.84 -13.66
C PHE A 38 0.85 5.63 -13.81
N HIS A 39 2.14 5.84 -13.99
CA HIS A 39 3.10 4.75 -14.17
C HIS A 39 3.70 4.24 -12.85
N THR A 40 3.57 4.95 -11.74
CA THR A 40 4.23 4.53 -10.49
C THR A 40 3.55 3.31 -9.84
N THR A 41 2.21 3.26 -9.79
CA THR A 41 1.44 2.17 -9.12
C THR A 41 0.01 2.13 -9.65
N ALA A 42 -0.73 1.02 -9.42
CA ALA A 42 -2.16 0.95 -9.68
C ALA A 42 -2.95 2.04 -8.92
N VAL A 43 -2.57 2.34 -7.68
CA VAL A 43 -3.15 3.39 -6.83
C VAL A 43 -2.93 4.80 -7.40
N GLY A 44 -1.78 5.02 -8.04
CA GLY A 44 -1.44 6.29 -8.67
C GLY A 44 -2.38 6.68 -9.82
N LEU A 45 -3.09 5.70 -10.39
CA LEU A 45 -4.08 5.91 -11.43
C LEU A 45 -5.22 6.83 -10.98
N TYR A 46 -5.63 6.76 -9.71
CA TYR A 46 -6.71 7.61 -9.18
C TYR A 46 -6.22 8.67 -8.20
N LEU A 47 -5.23 8.41 -7.34
CA LEU A 47 -4.81 9.38 -6.32
C LEU A 47 -4.28 10.69 -6.92
N VAL A 48 -3.47 10.59 -7.96
CA VAL A 48 -2.81 11.77 -8.56
C VAL A 48 -3.82 12.65 -9.30
N PRO A 49 -4.73 12.12 -10.15
CA PRO A 49 -5.81 12.92 -10.73
C PRO A 49 -6.76 13.54 -9.71
N ILE A 50 -7.13 12.80 -8.66
CA ILE A 50 -8.04 13.31 -7.64
C ILE A 50 -7.41 14.49 -6.88
N MET A 51 -6.13 14.36 -6.52
CA MET A 51 -5.39 15.48 -5.91
C MET A 51 -5.26 16.66 -6.88
N TYR A 52 -4.93 16.38 -8.15
CA TYR A 52 -4.84 17.39 -9.20
C TYR A 52 -6.16 18.14 -9.36
N PHE A 53 -7.28 17.42 -9.47
CA PHE A 53 -8.62 17.99 -9.54
C PHE A 53 -8.89 18.91 -8.36
N SER A 54 -8.66 18.43 -7.14
CA SER A 54 -8.87 19.21 -5.92
C SER A 54 -8.06 20.51 -5.91
N LEU A 55 -6.78 20.44 -6.29
CA LEU A 55 -5.89 21.60 -6.39
C LEU A 55 -6.33 22.58 -7.49
N VAL A 56 -6.74 22.10 -8.67
CA VAL A 56 -7.25 22.94 -9.76
C VAL A 56 -8.50 23.69 -9.33
N ILE A 57 -9.50 22.99 -8.77
CA ILE A 57 -10.76 23.61 -8.34
C ILE A 57 -10.49 24.63 -7.23
N SER A 58 -9.63 24.30 -6.28
CA SER A 58 -9.20 25.22 -5.22
C SER A 58 -8.53 26.49 -5.78
N TYR A 59 -7.58 26.33 -6.71
CA TYR A 59 -6.91 27.44 -7.39
C TYR A 59 -7.90 28.36 -8.09
N VAL A 60 -8.83 27.75 -8.82
CA VAL A 60 -9.89 28.42 -9.57
C VAL A 60 -10.87 29.16 -8.63
N LEU A 61 -11.23 28.60 -7.48
CA LEU A 61 -12.10 29.26 -6.51
C LEU A 61 -11.45 30.50 -5.86
N ILE A 62 -10.16 30.44 -5.58
CA ILE A 62 -9.44 31.50 -4.86
C ILE A 62 -8.97 32.62 -5.79
N THR A 63 -8.59 32.30 -7.03
CA THR A 63 -8.05 33.30 -7.98
C THR A 63 -9.15 33.92 -8.84
N LYS A 64 -9.61 35.13 -8.47
CA LYS A 64 -10.74 35.81 -9.14
C LYS A 64 -10.43 36.39 -10.52
N SER A 65 -9.20 36.84 -10.79
CA SER A 65 -8.91 37.74 -11.94
C SER A 65 -8.70 37.04 -13.29
N GLU A 66 -8.38 35.74 -13.32
CA GLU A 66 -8.09 34.98 -14.56
C GLU A 66 -8.58 33.52 -14.46
N ARG A 67 -9.67 33.32 -13.69
CA ARG A 67 -10.22 32.01 -13.31
C ARG A 67 -10.47 31.10 -14.52
N ILE A 68 -11.13 31.65 -15.54
CA ILE A 68 -11.58 30.88 -16.71
C ILE A 68 -10.39 30.47 -17.60
N LYS A 69 -9.50 31.42 -17.94
CA LYS A 69 -8.34 31.12 -18.81
C LYS A 69 -7.37 30.16 -18.13
N SER A 70 -7.14 30.34 -16.84
CA SER A 70 -6.26 29.44 -16.08
C SER A 70 -6.87 28.05 -15.93
N PHE A 71 -8.19 27.95 -15.73
CA PHE A 71 -8.88 26.67 -15.71
C PHE A 71 -8.68 25.89 -17.02
N PHE A 72 -8.96 26.50 -18.18
CA PHE A 72 -8.76 25.82 -19.46
C PHE A 72 -7.32 25.36 -19.66
N LYS A 73 -6.33 26.17 -19.26
CA LYS A 73 -4.91 25.78 -19.31
C LYS A 73 -4.59 24.61 -18.40
N LEU A 74 -5.18 24.55 -17.20
CA LEU A 74 -5.00 23.45 -16.26
C LEU A 74 -5.79 22.19 -16.66
N CYS A 75 -6.72 22.28 -17.61
CA CYS A 75 -7.34 21.09 -18.21
C CYS A 75 -6.44 20.45 -19.29
N ILE A 76 -5.53 21.20 -19.90
CA ILE A 76 -4.65 20.70 -20.98
C ILE A 76 -3.85 19.45 -20.54
N PRO A 77 -3.15 19.44 -19.39
CA PRO A 77 -2.42 18.25 -18.94
C PRO A 77 -3.30 17.00 -18.84
N VAL A 78 -4.53 17.16 -18.34
CA VAL A 78 -5.50 16.06 -18.19
C VAL A 78 -5.90 15.50 -19.54
N LEU A 79 -6.21 16.36 -20.50
CA LEU A 79 -6.60 15.95 -21.86
C LEU A 79 -5.48 15.14 -22.55
N PHE A 80 -4.23 15.56 -22.39
CA PHE A 80 -3.10 14.84 -22.96
C PHE A 80 -2.79 13.52 -22.25
N SER A 81 -3.08 13.40 -20.96
CA SER A 81 -2.87 12.15 -20.24
C SER A 81 -4.03 11.15 -20.38
N LEU A 82 -5.21 11.59 -20.81
CA LEU A 82 -6.41 10.75 -20.93
C LEU A 82 -6.21 9.52 -21.85
N PRO A 83 -5.56 9.61 -23.03
CA PRO A 83 -5.30 8.44 -23.86
C PRO A 83 -4.51 7.34 -23.13
N TYR A 84 -3.52 7.71 -22.31
CA TYR A 84 -2.72 6.77 -21.54
C TYR A 84 -3.53 6.09 -20.43
N VAL A 85 -4.40 6.86 -19.76
CA VAL A 85 -5.32 6.32 -18.75
C VAL A 85 -6.30 5.35 -19.39
N LEU A 86 -6.91 5.72 -20.52
CA LEU A 86 -7.87 4.87 -21.23
C LEU A 86 -7.21 3.60 -21.77
N LEU A 87 -5.99 3.70 -22.31
CA LEU A 87 -5.24 2.52 -22.76
C LEU A 87 -4.91 1.59 -21.59
N LYS A 88 -4.46 2.13 -20.45
CA LYS A 88 -4.13 1.31 -19.28
C LYS A 88 -5.37 0.69 -18.65
N ALA A 89 -6.47 1.44 -18.58
CA ALA A 89 -7.76 0.91 -18.16
C ALA A 89 -8.22 -0.20 -19.11
N TYR A 90 -8.13 0.00 -20.43
CA TYR A 90 -8.44 -1.02 -21.43
C TYR A 90 -7.58 -2.27 -21.23
N ILE A 91 -6.26 -2.14 -21.09
CA ILE A 91 -5.38 -3.28 -20.79
C ILE A 91 -5.84 -3.98 -19.50
N LEU A 92 -6.06 -3.24 -18.42
CA LEU A 92 -6.51 -3.81 -17.15
C LEU A 92 -7.86 -4.54 -17.26
N PHE A 93 -8.81 -4.06 -18.06
CA PHE A 93 -10.13 -4.69 -18.23
C PHE A 93 -10.13 -5.85 -19.23
N PHE A 94 -9.25 -5.84 -20.24
CA PHE A 94 -9.27 -6.83 -21.33
C PHE A 94 -8.16 -7.88 -21.23
N THR A 95 -7.08 -7.64 -20.49
CA THR A 95 -6.04 -8.65 -20.21
C THR A 95 -6.29 -9.43 -18.91
N THR A 96 -7.24 -8.99 -18.08
CA THR A 96 -7.70 -9.76 -16.91
C THR A 96 -8.77 -10.78 -17.29
N THR A 97 -8.47 -11.64 -18.26
CA THR A 97 -9.17 -12.93 -18.41
C THR A 97 -8.74 -13.96 -17.37
N VAL A 98 -7.76 -13.64 -16.50
CA VAL A 98 -7.28 -14.50 -15.39
C VAL A 98 -7.13 -13.72 -14.07
N GLY A 99 -7.49 -12.43 -14.05
CA GLY A 99 -7.46 -11.63 -12.83
C GLY A 99 -8.79 -11.77 -12.12
N SER A 100 -8.86 -12.61 -11.09
CA SER A 100 -9.94 -12.61 -10.10
C SER A 100 -10.40 -11.16 -9.87
N LYS A 101 -11.71 -10.90 -10.02
CA LYS A 101 -12.30 -9.80 -9.24
C LYS A 101 -11.82 -10.09 -7.83
N GLU A 102 -10.96 -9.25 -7.27
CA GLU A 102 -10.61 -9.37 -5.86
C GLU A 102 -11.94 -9.30 -5.12
N ILE A 103 -12.52 -10.45 -4.79
CA ILE A 103 -13.48 -10.57 -3.72
C ILE A 103 -12.59 -10.43 -2.50
N VAL A 104 -12.22 -9.18 -2.18
CA VAL A 104 -11.64 -8.88 -0.88
C VAL A 104 -12.78 -9.06 0.11
N THR A 105 -13.01 -10.30 0.51
CA THR A 105 -13.91 -10.71 1.59
C THR A 105 -13.54 -10.03 2.91
N VAL A 106 -12.32 -9.49 3.04
CA VAL A 106 -11.87 -8.75 4.22
C VAL A 106 -12.64 -7.44 4.46
N PHE A 107 -13.31 -6.86 3.45
CA PHE A 107 -14.11 -5.64 3.60
C PHE A 107 -15.60 -5.83 3.28
N GLU A 108 -16.18 -6.99 3.62
CA GLU A 108 -17.63 -7.21 3.50
C GLU A 108 -18.49 -6.18 4.25
N ASN A 109 -17.90 -5.41 5.17
CA ASN A 109 -18.58 -4.30 5.87
C ASN A 109 -17.71 -3.04 5.86
N TYR A 110 -17.39 -2.50 4.69
CA TYR A 110 -16.80 -1.17 4.60
C TYR A 110 -17.74 -0.15 5.27
N GLN A 111 -17.27 0.44 6.38
CA GLN A 111 -17.94 1.53 7.08
C GLN A 111 -17.00 2.72 7.17
N TYR A 112 -17.39 3.84 6.58
CA TYR A 112 -16.57 5.05 6.48
C TYR A 112 -15.87 5.42 7.80
N LEU A 113 -16.64 5.51 8.89
CA LEU A 113 -16.11 5.94 10.19
C LEU A 113 -15.15 4.93 10.81
N ILE A 114 -15.41 3.63 10.65
CA ILE A 114 -14.53 2.57 11.15
C ILE A 114 -13.22 2.61 10.37
N THR A 115 -13.30 2.66 9.05
CA THR A 115 -12.13 2.74 8.17
C THR A 115 -11.30 3.99 8.46
N PHE A 116 -11.94 5.15 8.61
CA PHE A 116 -11.25 6.40 8.95
C PHE A 116 -10.52 6.31 10.30
N LYS A 117 -11.19 5.82 11.35
CA LYS A 117 -10.62 5.77 12.70
C LYS A 117 -9.56 4.69 12.87
N ASN A 118 -9.85 3.48 12.41
CA ASN A 118 -9.04 2.31 12.72
C ASN A 118 -7.94 2.09 11.69
N VAL A 119 -8.21 2.34 10.42
CA VAL A 119 -7.24 2.10 9.33
C VAL A 119 -6.40 3.35 9.07
N PHE A 120 -7.05 4.49 8.81
CA PHE A 120 -6.30 5.70 8.45
C PHE A 120 -5.63 6.38 9.65
N LEU A 121 -6.39 6.64 10.72
CA LEU A 121 -5.83 7.27 11.91
C LEU A 121 -5.02 6.29 12.76
N ALA A 122 -5.20 4.97 12.60
CA ALA A 122 -4.65 3.96 13.51
C ALA A 122 -4.91 4.29 14.99
N SER A 123 -6.12 4.80 15.29
CA SER A 123 -6.51 5.32 16.62
C SER A 123 -5.69 6.51 17.15
N ASN A 124 -4.89 7.17 16.31
CA ASN A 124 -4.10 8.35 16.67
C ASN A 124 -4.92 9.64 16.54
N TYR A 125 -5.79 9.88 17.52
CA TYR A 125 -6.67 11.06 17.54
C TYR A 125 -5.92 12.39 17.79
N GLY A 126 -4.73 12.35 18.39
CA GLY A 126 -3.93 13.54 18.66
C GLY A 126 -3.42 14.21 17.39
N LEU A 127 -2.96 13.44 16.41
CA LEU A 127 -2.60 13.97 15.09
C LEU A 127 -3.79 14.60 14.36
N LEU A 128 -4.99 14.02 14.48
CA LEU A 128 -6.20 14.61 13.91
C LEU A 128 -6.53 15.95 14.56
N LEU A 129 -6.42 16.04 15.88
CA LEU A 129 -6.67 17.30 16.60
C LEU A 129 -5.68 18.40 16.14
N LEU A 130 -4.39 18.06 16.05
CA LEU A 130 -3.36 18.96 15.52
C LEU A 130 -3.70 19.41 14.09
N TYR A 131 -4.10 18.47 13.22
CA TYR A 131 -4.54 18.79 11.87
C TYR A 131 -5.70 19.79 11.84
N VAL A 132 -6.75 19.58 12.64
CA VAL A 132 -7.91 20.48 12.68
C VAL A 132 -7.50 21.88 13.16
N ILE A 133 -6.67 21.97 14.20
CA ILE A 133 -6.14 23.25 14.69
C ILE A 133 -5.32 23.95 13.59
N SER A 134 -4.40 23.23 12.96
CA SER A 134 -3.57 23.75 11.87
C SER A 134 -4.40 24.19 10.66
N PHE A 135 -5.42 23.42 10.31
CA PHE A 135 -6.35 23.71 9.24
C PHE A 135 -7.11 25.02 9.50
N LEU A 136 -7.68 25.18 10.69
CA LEU A 136 -8.39 26.40 11.07
C LEU A 136 -7.45 27.62 11.13
N PHE A 137 -6.23 27.43 11.65
CA PHE A 137 -5.22 28.48 11.69
C PHE A 137 -4.87 29.00 10.30
N ILE A 138 -4.60 28.11 9.34
CA ILE A 138 -4.33 28.49 7.95
C ILE A 138 -5.54 29.18 7.33
N LEU A 139 -6.74 28.63 7.54
CA LEU A 139 -7.98 29.17 6.98
C LEU A 139 -8.26 30.62 7.44
N ILE A 140 -7.96 30.94 8.70
CA ILE A 140 -8.17 32.27 9.27
C ILE A 140 -7.02 33.21 8.87
N PHE A 141 -5.78 32.83 9.16
CA PHE A 141 -4.66 33.78 9.19
C PHE A 141 -3.77 33.77 7.94
N ALA A 142 -3.74 32.70 7.15
CA ALA A 142 -2.79 32.58 6.04
C ALA A 142 -3.21 33.39 4.81
N ASP A 143 -2.35 33.44 3.80
CA ASP A 143 -2.65 34.09 2.53
C ASP A 143 -3.49 33.17 1.60
N ARG A 144 -3.76 33.65 0.39
CA ARG A 144 -4.55 32.92 -0.61
C ARG A 144 -3.89 31.62 -1.06
N LEU A 145 -2.57 31.57 -1.15
CA LEU A 145 -1.81 30.39 -1.57
C LEU A 145 -2.01 29.27 -0.56
N HIS A 146 -1.70 29.54 0.71
CA HIS A 146 -1.76 28.52 1.75
C HIS A 146 -3.20 28.03 1.98
N LYS A 147 -4.18 28.94 1.97
CA LYS A 147 -5.60 28.55 2.03
C LYS A 147 -5.99 27.66 0.86
N GLY A 148 -5.49 27.95 -0.34
CA GLY A 148 -5.77 27.17 -1.53
C GLY A 148 -5.21 25.76 -1.49
N VAL A 149 -3.92 25.68 -1.23
CA VAL A 149 -3.18 24.43 -1.31
C VAL A 149 -3.53 23.48 -0.18
N PHE A 150 -3.76 23.96 1.04
CA PHE A 150 -3.95 23.10 2.21
C PHE A 150 -5.42 23.01 2.69
N CYS A 151 -6.18 24.10 2.63
CA CYS A 151 -7.55 24.11 3.16
C CYS A 151 -8.61 23.82 2.09
N PHE A 152 -8.69 24.65 1.06
CA PHE A 152 -9.72 24.54 0.03
C PHE A 152 -9.60 23.26 -0.79
N SER A 153 -8.38 22.77 -1.05
CA SER A 153 -8.16 21.45 -1.65
C SER A 153 -8.77 20.33 -0.79
N SER A 154 -8.49 20.32 0.52
CA SER A 154 -9.05 19.35 1.46
C SER A 154 -10.58 19.45 1.55
N ILE A 155 -11.14 20.67 1.53
CA ILE A 155 -12.60 20.87 1.48
C ILE A 155 -13.18 20.26 0.21
N ILE A 156 -12.58 20.52 -0.95
CA ILE A 156 -13.04 19.94 -2.21
C ILE A 156 -12.97 18.42 -2.17
N LEU A 157 -11.91 17.83 -1.62
CA LEU A 157 -11.80 16.38 -1.42
C LEU A 157 -12.94 15.86 -0.53
N MET A 158 -13.20 16.49 0.62
CA MET A 158 -14.27 16.10 1.54
C MET A 158 -15.68 16.25 0.95
N LEU A 159 -15.90 17.20 0.05
CA LEU A 159 -17.18 17.37 -0.63
C LEU A 159 -17.38 16.39 -1.78
N THR A 160 -16.30 15.86 -2.35
CA THR A 160 -16.32 14.99 -3.53
C THR A 160 -15.91 13.56 -3.18
N PHE A 161 -14.63 13.24 -3.20
CA PHE A 161 -14.17 11.84 -3.12
C PHE A 161 -14.18 11.26 -1.70
N LEU A 162 -14.02 12.11 -0.69
CA LEU A 162 -14.01 11.74 0.73
C LEU A 162 -15.37 11.97 1.41
N ASN A 163 -16.43 12.17 0.63
CA ASN A 163 -17.75 12.47 1.15
C ASN A 163 -18.48 11.18 1.58
N PRO A 164 -18.89 11.03 2.85
CA PRO A 164 -19.53 9.82 3.37
C PRO A 164 -20.90 9.51 2.73
N PHE A 165 -21.51 10.45 2.00
CA PHE A 165 -22.78 10.20 1.30
C PHE A 165 -22.59 9.57 -0.08
N ILE A 166 -21.38 9.64 -0.65
CA ILE A 166 -21.07 9.11 -2.00
C ILE A 166 -19.85 8.20 -2.00
N ASP A 167 -19.33 7.86 -0.82
CA ASP A 167 -18.17 7.00 -0.65
C ASP A 167 -18.39 5.61 -1.25
N ASN A 168 -19.58 5.02 -1.09
CA ASN A 168 -19.93 3.75 -1.73
C ASN A 168 -19.78 3.79 -3.26
N PHE A 169 -20.15 4.90 -3.90
CA PHE A 169 -19.96 5.05 -5.34
C PHE A 169 -18.47 5.14 -5.69
N VAL A 170 -17.71 5.96 -4.95
CA VAL A 170 -16.27 6.18 -5.19
C VAL A 170 -15.46 4.91 -4.90
N ALA A 171 -15.79 4.19 -3.83
CA ALA A 171 -15.18 2.94 -3.42
C ALA A 171 -15.41 1.85 -4.47
N ASN A 172 -16.64 1.67 -4.94
CA ASN A 172 -16.96 0.59 -5.89
C ASN A 172 -16.56 0.91 -7.34
N ASN A 173 -16.55 2.17 -7.77
CA ASN A 173 -16.39 2.53 -9.18
C ASN A 173 -15.09 3.27 -9.53
N ILE A 174 -14.43 3.91 -8.56
CA ILE A 174 -13.24 4.76 -8.84
C ILE A 174 -11.96 4.15 -8.26
N THR A 175 -12.03 3.56 -7.06
CA THR A 175 -10.83 3.16 -6.31
C THR A 175 -10.69 1.67 -6.07
N GLY A 176 -11.75 1.00 -5.60
CA GLY A 176 -11.74 -0.33 -4.99
C GLY A 176 -12.01 -0.23 -3.48
N VAL A 177 -12.96 -1.02 -2.97
CA VAL A 177 -13.42 -0.95 -1.57
C VAL A 177 -12.27 -1.11 -0.57
N ALA A 178 -11.39 -2.08 -0.80
CA ALA A 178 -10.25 -2.39 0.07
C ALA A 178 -9.19 -1.27 0.14
N VAL A 179 -9.21 -0.34 -0.84
CA VAL A 179 -8.18 0.69 -1.01
C VAL A 179 -8.73 2.11 -0.95
N TYR A 180 -10.05 2.29 -0.80
CA TYR A 180 -10.70 3.61 -0.70
C TYR A 180 -10.05 4.51 0.36
N TRP A 181 -9.70 3.93 1.51
CA TRP A 181 -9.07 4.66 2.62
C TRP A 181 -7.76 5.38 2.26
N ARG A 182 -7.10 4.97 1.18
CA ARG A 182 -5.88 5.63 0.68
C ARG A 182 -6.17 7.07 0.20
N LEU A 183 -7.42 7.41 -0.10
CA LEU A 183 -7.82 8.78 -0.42
C LEU A 183 -7.60 9.75 0.75
N PHE A 184 -7.63 9.29 2.01
CA PHE A 184 -7.36 10.13 3.16
C PHE A 184 -5.91 10.66 3.18
N TRP A 185 -4.97 9.99 2.49
CA TRP A 185 -3.60 10.51 2.30
C TRP A 185 -3.57 11.86 1.57
N LEU A 186 -4.59 12.17 0.77
CA LEU A 186 -4.68 13.42 0.01
C LEU A 186 -5.02 14.64 0.89
N LEU A 187 -5.44 14.44 2.13
CA LEU A 187 -5.61 15.53 3.11
C LEU A 187 -4.29 16.20 3.48
N ASN A 188 -3.14 15.59 3.13
CA ASN A 188 -1.80 16.12 3.38
C ASN A 188 -1.62 16.61 4.82
N ILE A 189 -2.05 15.79 5.79
CA ILE A 189 -2.05 16.12 7.22
C ILE A 189 -0.67 16.62 7.68
N PRO A 190 0.45 15.90 7.41
CA PRO A 190 1.76 16.35 7.88
C PRO A 190 2.19 17.70 7.32
N MET A 191 1.92 17.96 6.03
CA MET A 191 2.30 19.22 5.39
C MET A 191 1.44 20.39 5.88
N THR A 192 0.15 20.15 6.12
CA THR A 192 -0.77 21.15 6.67
C THR A 192 -0.32 21.58 8.08
N ILE A 193 0.06 20.60 8.91
CA ILE A 193 0.59 20.84 10.25
C ILE A 193 1.89 21.66 10.17
N ALA A 194 2.88 21.18 9.41
CA ALA A 194 4.18 21.85 9.27
C ALA A 194 4.07 23.29 8.71
N CYS A 195 3.20 23.49 7.71
CA CYS A 195 2.93 24.81 7.14
C CYS A 195 2.31 25.75 8.17
N SER A 196 1.29 25.28 8.91
CA SER A 196 0.64 26.07 9.96
C SER A 196 1.64 26.49 11.03
N PHE A 197 2.50 25.58 11.48
CA PHE A 197 3.52 25.89 12.49
C PHE A 197 4.54 26.90 12.00
N THR A 198 5.04 26.74 10.77
CA THR A 198 5.96 27.71 10.16
C THR A 198 5.33 29.11 10.13
N LEU A 199 4.10 29.21 9.63
CA LEU A 199 3.34 30.46 9.60
C LEU A 199 3.04 31.03 10.99
N PHE A 200 2.89 30.18 12.01
CA PHE A 200 2.72 30.62 13.39
C PHE A 200 4.01 31.21 13.95
N VAL A 201 5.14 30.49 13.83
CA VAL A 201 6.46 30.93 14.32
C VAL A 201 6.93 32.21 13.61
N GLU A 202 6.63 32.38 12.33
CA GLU A 202 6.93 33.60 11.57
C GLU A 202 6.23 34.84 12.17
N ARG A 203 5.01 34.69 12.69
CA ARG A 203 4.24 35.79 13.30
C ARG A 203 4.72 36.19 14.68
N ILE A 204 5.55 35.37 15.32
CA ILE A 204 6.10 35.67 16.65
C ILE A 204 7.22 36.69 16.54
N LYS A 205 7.00 37.87 17.12
CA LYS A 205 7.98 38.97 17.10
C LYS A 205 9.18 38.72 18.02
N ILE A 206 8.97 37.91 19.07
CA ILE A 206 9.96 37.69 20.12
C ILE A 206 10.92 36.55 19.73
N LYS A 207 12.14 36.91 19.32
CA LYS A 207 13.12 35.96 18.76
C LYS A 207 13.49 34.81 19.70
N TYR A 208 13.64 35.06 20.99
CA TYR A 208 14.06 34.03 21.97
C TYR A 208 12.96 33.01 22.31
N ILE A 209 11.69 33.31 21.99
CA ILE A 209 10.58 32.37 22.19
C ILE A 209 10.47 31.37 21.03
N LYS A 210 10.98 31.71 19.83
CA LYS A 210 10.87 30.83 18.65
C LYS A 210 11.49 29.45 18.86
N PRO A 211 12.72 29.30 19.40
CA PRO A 211 13.30 27.99 19.67
C PRO A 211 12.46 27.18 20.67
N VAL A 212 11.90 27.82 21.70
CA VAL A 212 11.06 27.16 22.72
C VAL A 212 9.81 26.53 22.09
N ILE A 213 9.18 27.25 21.16
CA ILE A 213 7.98 26.75 20.45
C ILE A 213 8.33 25.61 19.49
N ILE A 214 9.45 25.72 18.77
CA ILE A 214 9.94 24.64 17.91
C ILE A 214 10.23 23.39 18.74
N CYS A 215 10.88 23.53 19.90
CA CYS A 215 11.12 22.39 20.81
C CYS A 215 9.80 21.78 21.31
N PHE A 216 8.83 22.60 21.68
CA PHE A 216 7.51 22.13 22.11
C PHE A 216 6.78 21.36 20.99
N GLU A 217 6.87 21.82 19.75
CA GLU A 217 6.31 21.13 18.58
C GLU A 217 6.97 19.76 18.35
N ILE A 218 8.30 19.69 18.39
CA ILE A 218 9.04 18.42 18.27
C ILE A 218 8.58 17.44 19.35
N ILE A 219 8.38 17.91 20.58
CA ILE A 219 7.86 17.10 21.69
C ILE A 219 6.44 16.61 21.40
N LEU A 220 5.55 17.48 20.93
CA LEU A 220 4.18 17.09 20.54
C LEU A 220 4.18 16.02 19.44
N LEU A 221 5.00 16.19 18.40
CA LEU A 221 5.12 15.21 17.32
C LEU A 221 5.71 13.90 17.81
N TYR A 222 6.67 13.93 18.73
CA TYR A 222 7.26 12.73 19.34
C TYR A 222 6.23 11.92 20.12
N PHE A 223 5.40 12.57 20.94
CA PHE A 223 4.38 11.87 21.74
C PHE A 223 3.15 11.43 20.92
N ASN A 224 2.88 12.10 19.80
CA ASN A 224 1.79 11.73 18.89
C ASN A 224 2.28 10.91 17.69
N GLY A 225 3.55 10.50 17.66
CA GLY A 225 4.11 9.67 16.59
C GLY A 225 4.45 8.28 17.09
N THR A 226 4.28 7.27 16.24
CA THR A 226 4.87 5.95 16.46
C THR A 226 6.06 5.78 15.53
N ILE A 227 7.21 5.39 16.09
CA ILE A 227 8.38 5.03 15.29
C ILE A 227 8.12 3.60 14.81
N ILE A 228 7.84 3.44 13.51
CA ILE A 228 7.60 2.12 12.89
C ILE A 228 8.78 1.16 13.06
N PHE A 229 9.99 1.70 13.23
CA PHE A 229 11.23 0.95 13.48
C PHE A 229 11.48 0.64 14.95
N ARG A 230 10.54 0.94 15.85
CA ARG A 230 10.67 0.54 17.24
C ARG A 230 10.37 -0.97 17.29
N ASN A 231 11.24 -1.76 17.90
CA ASN A 231 11.16 -3.23 18.09
C ASN A 231 9.91 -3.73 18.85
N GLN A 232 8.83 -2.96 18.90
CA GLN A 232 7.55 -3.33 19.49
C GLN A 232 6.70 -4.19 18.53
N TRP A 233 7.07 -4.22 17.25
CA TRP A 233 6.44 -5.00 16.22
C TRP A 233 7.57 -5.67 15.45
N ASP A 234 7.76 -6.98 15.58
CA ASP A 234 8.91 -7.75 15.05
C ASP A 234 9.06 -7.71 13.51
N TYR A 235 8.38 -6.78 12.83
CA TYR A 235 8.38 -6.61 11.37
C TYR A 235 9.59 -5.86 10.80
N PHE A 236 10.36 -5.15 11.64
CA PHE A 236 11.51 -4.34 11.18
C PHE A 236 12.77 -4.68 11.96
N THR A 237 13.29 -5.88 11.72
CA THR A 237 14.58 -6.33 12.26
C THR A 237 15.75 -5.86 11.37
N LEU A 238 16.94 -5.81 11.96
CA LEU A 238 18.15 -5.60 11.16
C LEU A 238 18.36 -6.82 10.26
N PRO A 239 18.68 -6.62 8.96
CA PRO A 239 18.96 -7.73 8.05
C PRO A 239 20.09 -8.63 8.57
N GLU A 240 19.84 -9.93 8.64
CA GLU A 240 20.84 -10.93 9.04
C GLU A 240 21.74 -11.36 7.87
N ASN A 241 21.22 -11.25 6.65
CA ASN A 241 21.94 -11.59 5.42
C ASN A 241 21.87 -10.47 4.36
N LYS A 242 22.70 -10.59 3.33
CA LYS A 242 22.81 -9.61 2.22
C LYS A 242 21.53 -9.45 1.41
N TYR A 243 20.62 -10.43 1.46
CA TYR A 243 19.35 -10.42 0.75
C TYR A 243 18.27 -9.67 1.52
N LYS A 244 18.47 -9.44 2.82
CA LYS A 244 17.48 -8.86 3.74
C LYS A 244 16.18 -9.68 3.80
N LEU A 245 16.31 -10.98 3.64
CA LEU A 245 15.23 -11.95 3.79
C LEU A 245 15.46 -12.75 5.06
N ASP A 246 14.41 -13.43 5.51
CA ASP A 246 14.50 -14.45 6.56
C ASP A 246 15.56 -15.51 6.19
N GLU A 247 16.40 -15.90 7.14
CA GLU A 247 17.49 -16.85 6.88
C GLU A 247 16.96 -18.25 6.53
N ASN A 248 15.82 -18.68 7.09
CA ASN A 248 15.20 -19.96 6.73
C ASN A 248 14.79 -19.97 5.26
N THR A 249 14.21 -18.86 4.78
CA THR A 249 13.92 -18.67 3.34
C THR A 249 15.17 -18.89 2.48
N VAL A 250 16.27 -18.21 2.82
CA VAL A 250 17.51 -18.27 2.03
C VAL A 250 18.08 -19.70 2.03
N GLN A 251 18.04 -20.38 3.18
CA GLN A 251 18.51 -21.75 3.30
C GLN A 251 17.65 -22.75 2.52
N ILE A 252 16.32 -22.63 2.57
CA ILE A 252 15.39 -23.47 1.82
C ILE A 252 15.65 -23.32 0.32
N VAL A 253 15.63 -22.09 -0.19
CA VAL A 253 15.77 -21.84 -1.63
C VAL A 253 17.13 -22.30 -2.16
N ASN A 254 18.21 -22.05 -1.43
CA ASN A 254 19.54 -22.52 -1.84
C ASN A 254 19.66 -24.04 -1.83
N ALA A 255 19.03 -24.72 -0.85
CA ALA A 255 19.04 -26.18 -0.78
C ALA A 255 18.25 -26.80 -1.95
N ILE A 256 17.07 -26.25 -2.26
CA ILE A 256 16.26 -26.70 -3.41
C ILE A 256 17.03 -26.49 -4.71
N ASN A 257 17.53 -25.28 -4.98
CA ASN A 257 18.24 -24.98 -6.22
C ASN A 257 19.52 -25.80 -6.40
N ALA A 258 20.19 -26.17 -5.31
CA ALA A 258 21.35 -27.05 -5.35
C ALA A 258 20.97 -28.51 -5.61
N HIS A 259 19.78 -28.96 -5.20
CA HIS A 259 19.30 -30.32 -5.40
C HIS A 259 18.61 -30.49 -6.77
N SER A 260 17.83 -29.50 -7.22
CA SER A 260 17.09 -29.51 -8.47
C SER A 260 17.87 -28.98 -9.67
N ASP A 261 19.15 -28.67 -9.52
CA ASP A 261 19.97 -28.01 -10.55
C ASP A 261 19.34 -26.71 -11.12
N ASN A 262 18.54 -26.00 -10.32
CA ASN A 262 17.76 -24.79 -10.68
C ASN A 262 16.58 -25.05 -11.64
N GLU A 263 16.08 -26.28 -11.73
CA GLU A 263 14.83 -26.59 -12.43
C GLU A 263 13.62 -25.88 -11.77
N GLU A 264 12.51 -25.79 -12.51
CA GLU A 264 11.23 -25.30 -11.96
C GLU A 264 10.60 -26.39 -11.09
N VAL A 265 10.21 -26.03 -9.87
CA VAL A 265 9.67 -26.97 -8.87
C VAL A 265 8.55 -26.33 -8.07
N LEU A 266 7.67 -27.14 -7.49
CA LEU A 266 6.59 -26.71 -6.61
C LEU A 266 6.94 -26.96 -5.14
N LEU A 267 6.94 -25.89 -4.35
CA LEU A 267 7.24 -25.90 -2.92
C LEU A 267 5.98 -25.63 -2.09
N LEU A 268 5.81 -26.43 -1.04
CA LEU A 268 4.91 -26.16 0.08
C LEU A 268 5.74 -25.77 1.33
N VAL A 269 5.45 -24.61 1.90
CA VAL A 269 6.24 -24.01 3.00
C VAL A 269 5.31 -23.22 3.92
N PRO A 270 5.64 -22.93 5.20
CA PRO A 270 4.87 -21.96 5.98
C PRO A 270 4.64 -20.63 5.25
N MET A 271 3.46 -20.02 5.45
CA MET A 271 3.08 -18.78 4.76
C MET A 271 4.09 -17.64 4.99
N ASP A 272 4.68 -17.56 6.18
CA ASP A 272 5.63 -16.50 6.53
C ASP A 272 6.91 -16.54 5.68
N TRP A 273 7.37 -17.74 5.30
CA TRP A 273 8.56 -17.90 4.43
C TRP A 273 8.20 -17.84 2.93
N SER A 274 6.94 -18.09 2.57
CA SER A 274 6.46 -18.05 1.18
C SER A 274 6.75 -16.71 0.48
N TYR A 275 6.66 -15.59 1.21
CA TYR A 275 6.93 -14.26 0.67
C TYR A 275 8.39 -14.10 0.26
N GLY A 276 9.30 -14.53 1.13
CA GLY A 276 10.73 -14.43 0.89
C GLY A 276 11.18 -15.29 -0.31
N VAL A 277 10.58 -16.47 -0.50
CA VAL A 277 10.92 -17.35 -1.63
C VAL A 277 10.70 -16.64 -2.96
N ARG A 278 9.57 -15.93 -3.11
CA ARG A 278 9.24 -15.13 -4.31
C ARG A 278 10.13 -13.91 -4.51
N GLU A 279 10.63 -13.34 -3.41
CA GLU A 279 11.57 -12.22 -3.47
C GLU A 279 12.99 -12.69 -3.84
N TYR A 280 13.35 -13.93 -3.49
CA TYR A 280 14.67 -14.49 -3.74
C TYR A 280 14.83 -15.08 -5.15
N CYS A 281 13.85 -15.85 -5.65
CA CYS A 281 13.94 -16.53 -6.95
C CYS A 281 12.58 -16.65 -7.67
N GLY A 282 12.64 -16.93 -8.98
CA GLY A 282 11.44 -17.08 -9.83
C GLY A 282 11.15 -18.50 -10.34
N ASN A 283 12.06 -19.45 -10.15
CA ASN A 283 11.90 -20.84 -10.62
C ASN A 283 11.14 -21.74 -9.62
N ILE A 284 11.17 -21.39 -8.32
CA ILE A 284 10.42 -22.13 -7.29
C ILE A 284 9.00 -21.56 -7.23
N GLN A 285 8.02 -22.37 -7.61
CA GLN A 285 6.61 -22.07 -7.54
C GLN A 285 6.06 -22.39 -6.15
N LEU A 286 5.05 -21.64 -5.70
CA LEU A 286 4.45 -21.80 -4.38
C LEU A 286 2.97 -22.08 -4.50
N ILE A 287 2.56 -23.24 -4.00
CA ILE A 287 1.14 -23.59 -3.96
C ILE A 287 0.39 -22.75 -2.92
N ASN A 288 1.03 -22.43 -1.80
CA ASN A 288 0.47 -21.58 -0.77
C ASN A 288 1.08 -20.17 -0.84
N ASN A 289 0.25 -19.19 -1.14
CA ASN A 289 0.65 -17.79 -1.22
C ASN A 289 -0.52 -16.88 -0.86
N ARG A 290 -0.27 -15.56 -0.75
CA ARG A 290 -1.29 -14.55 -0.38
C ARG A 290 -2.60 -14.64 -1.16
N TYR A 291 -2.54 -15.08 -2.41
CA TYR A 291 -3.66 -15.04 -3.34
C TYR A 291 -4.27 -16.42 -3.60
N VAL A 292 -3.82 -17.45 -2.89
CA VAL A 292 -4.24 -18.85 -3.10
C VAL A 292 -5.76 -18.98 -3.20
N ASP A 293 -6.50 -18.48 -2.21
CA ASP A 293 -7.98 -18.53 -2.21
C ASP A 293 -8.58 -17.94 -3.48
N SER A 294 -8.16 -16.72 -3.81
CA SER A 294 -8.70 -15.99 -4.96
C SER A 294 -8.33 -16.65 -6.30
N THR A 295 -7.18 -17.32 -6.37
CA THR A 295 -6.71 -18.01 -7.56
C THR A 295 -7.48 -19.30 -7.77
N PHE A 296 -7.70 -20.11 -6.74
CA PHE A 296 -8.48 -21.34 -6.82
C PHE A 296 -9.96 -21.06 -7.13
N VAL A 297 -10.58 -20.11 -6.42
CA VAL A 297 -11.99 -19.70 -6.67
C VAL A 297 -12.16 -19.19 -8.10
N ALA A 298 -11.24 -18.36 -8.60
CA ALA A 298 -11.32 -17.87 -9.98
C ALA A 298 -11.15 -18.97 -11.04
N ALA A 299 -10.45 -20.06 -10.68
CA ALA A 299 -10.30 -21.24 -11.52
C ALA A 299 -11.47 -22.24 -11.39
N GLY A 300 -12.43 -22.01 -10.47
CA GLY A 300 -13.52 -22.96 -10.17
C GLY A 300 -13.03 -24.22 -9.45
N LEU A 301 -11.97 -24.09 -8.65
CA LEU A 301 -11.30 -25.16 -7.92
C LEU A 301 -11.54 -25.02 -6.40
N GLU A 302 -12.74 -24.63 -5.97
CA GLU A 302 -13.06 -24.43 -4.55
C GLU A 302 -12.93 -25.72 -3.73
N ASP A 303 -13.27 -26.87 -4.31
CA ASP A 303 -13.11 -28.17 -3.66
C ASP A 303 -11.63 -28.51 -3.42
N ASP A 304 -10.76 -28.20 -4.38
CA ASP A 304 -9.31 -28.40 -4.24
C ASP A 304 -8.71 -27.42 -3.23
N LEU A 305 -9.22 -26.19 -3.14
CA LEU A 305 -8.82 -25.23 -2.12
C LEU A 305 -9.13 -25.77 -0.73
N GLN A 306 -10.36 -26.26 -0.52
CA GLN A 306 -10.77 -26.83 0.76
C GLN A 306 -9.89 -28.03 1.11
N LYS A 307 -9.62 -28.90 0.14
CA LYS A 307 -8.72 -30.05 0.29
C LYS A 307 -7.29 -29.66 0.65
N LEU A 308 -6.72 -28.65 -0.02
CA LEU A 308 -5.39 -28.12 0.27
C LEU A 308 -5.29 -27.64 1.72
N TYR A 309 -6.33 -26.95 2.22
CA TYR A 309 -6.37 -26.48 3.59
C TYR A 309 -6.54 -27.61 4.61
N ASP A 310 -7.52 -28.48 4.39
CA ASP A 310 -7.88 -29.53 5.35
C ASP A 310 -6.86 -30.65 5.42
N GLU A 311 -6.21 -30.98 4.31
CA GLU A 311 -5.29 -32.12 4.23
C GLU A 311 -3.81 -31.74 4.34
N LEU A 312 -3.43 -30.50 3.99
CA LEU A 312 -2.03 -30.06 4.00
C LEU A 312 -1.78 -28.85 4.90
N ILE A 313 -2.36 -27.68 4.60
CA ILE A 313 -1.97 -26.43 5.27
C ILE A 313 -2.29 -26.48 6.77
N ASN A 314 -3.51 -26.83 7.16
CA ASN A 314 -3.91 -26.85 8.57
C ASN A 314 -3.17 -27.95 9.36
N PRO A 315 -3.12 -29.22 8.89
CA PRO A 315 -2.36 -30.26 9.56
C PRO A 315 -0.87 -29.93 9.74
N LEU A 316 -0.20 -29.40 8.70
CA LEU A 316 1.25 -29.18 8.74
C LEU A 316 1.64 -27.92 9.52
N TYR A 317 0.89 -26.82 9.38
CA TYR A 317 1.34 -25.50 9.83
C TYR A 317 0.50 -24.88 10.95
N THR A 318 -0.72 -25.38 11.19
CA THR A 318 -1.59 -24.90 12.27
C THR A 318 -1.64 -25.92 13.41
N GLU A 319 -2.06 -27.14 13.11
CA GLU A 319 -2.24 -28.22 14.10
C GLU A 319 -0.92 -28.92 14.41
N LYS A 320 0.00 -28.95 13.43
CA LYS A 320 1.31 -29.62 13.50
C LYS A 320 1.20 -31.12 13.81
N ILE A 321 0.10 -31.73 13.37
CA ILE A 321 -0.22 -33.16 13.54
C ILE A 321 -0.79 -33.66 12.22
N TRP A 322 -0.32 -34.82 11.72
CA TRP A 322 -0.79 -35.39 10.45
C TRP A 322 -0.78 -36.92 10.45
N ASN A 323 -1.51 -37.49 9.49
CA ASN A 323 -1.43 -38.89 9.11
C ASN A 323 -0.47 -39.06 7.94
N ALA A 324 0.58 -39.88 8.08
CA ALA A 324 1.61 -40.05 7.05
C ALA A 324 1.06 -40.54 5.69
N SER A 325 0.13 -41.51 5.69
CA SER A 325 -0.44 -42.04 4.45
C SER A 325 -1.32 -41.01 3.73
N GLN A 326 -2.08 -40.21 4.49
CA GLN A 326 -2.87 -39.14 3.92
C GLN A 326 -1.97 -38.03 3.37
N LEU A 327 -0.96 -37.62 4.14
CA LEU A 327 0.01 -36.60 3.74
C LEU A 327 0.69 -36.95 2.40
N ASP A 328 1.18 -38.18 2.25
CA ASP A 328 1.79 -38.64 1.00
C ASP A 328 0.83 -38.57 -0.19
N THR A 329 -0.41 -39.02 0.02
CA THR A 329 -1.45 -39.00 -1.01
C THR A 329 -1.79 -37.58 -1.44
N SER A 330 -1.91 -36.66 -0.48
CA SER A 330 -2.27 -35.26 -0.73
C SER A 330 -1.12 -34.49 -1.39
N LEU A 331 0.13 -34.69 -0.99
CA LEU A 331 1.30 -34.07 -1.64
C LEU A 331 1.41 -34.49 -3.11
N LYS A 332 1.22 -35.78 -3.40
CA LYS A 332 1.20 -36.31 -4.78
C LYS A 332 0.03 -35.78 -5.61
N TYR A 333 -1.14 -35.63 -4.98
CA TYR A 333 -2.32 -35.06 -5.65
C TYR A 333 -2.07 -33.64 -6.15
N PHE A 334 -1.37 -32.82 -5.36
CA PHE A 334 -1.03 -31.44 -5.72
C PHE A 334 0.28 -31.28 -6.49
N HIS A 335 0.96 -32.39 -6.83
CA HIS A 335 2.25 -32.39 -7.52
C HIS A 335 3.31 -31.54 -6.80
N ILE A 336 3.37 -31.64 -5.47
CA ILE A 336 4.35 -30.91 -4.66
C ILE A 336 5.67 -31.67 -4.68
N ASP A 337 6.74 -31.01 -5.15
CA ASP A 337 8.09 -31.60 -5.25
C ASP A 337 8.86 -31.48 -3.93
N TYR A 338 8.64 -30.38 -3.19
CA TYR A 338 9.32 -30.11 -1.92
C TYR A 338 8.37 -29.64 -0.84
N VAL A 339 8.64 -30.05 0.41
CA VAL A 339 7.92 -29.57 1.59
C VAL A 339 8.90 -29.18 2.70
N ALA A 340 8.71 -28.00 3.29
CA ALA A 340 9.44 -27.56 4.46
C ALA A 340 8.56 -27.64 5.71
N LEU A 341 8.94 -28.49 6.67
CA LEU A 341 8.19 -28.72 7.90
C LEU A 341 8.92 -28.08 9.09
N TYR A 342 8.17 -27.63 10.09
CA TYR A 342 8.77 -27.14 11.34
C TYR A 342 9.51 -28.27 12.07
N THR A 343 10.73 -28.01 12.55
CA THR A 343 11.52 -29.03 13.25
C THR A 343 10.78 -29.61 14.47
N GLU A 344 10.04 -28.78 15.18
CA GLU A 344 9.25 -29.19 16.36
C GLU A 344 8.11 -30.17 16.04
N SER A 345 7.58 -30.17 14.81
CA SER A 345 6.47 -31.04 14.43
C SER A 345 6.93 -32.46 14.06
N ILE A 346 8.20 -32.66 13.73
CA ILE A 346 8.71 -33.95 13.22
C ILE A 346 8.70 -35.03 14.30
N ASN A 347 9.12 -34.69 15.53
CA ASN A 347 9.26 -35.68 16.60
C ASN A 347 7.94 -36.34 17.05
N GLN A 348 6.81 -35.72 16.71
CA GLN A 348 5.48 -36.16 17.15
C GLN A 348 4.69 -36.87 16.04
N ASN A 349 5.23 -36.92 14.82
CA ASN A 349 4.53 -37.40 13.64
C ASN A 349 5.36 -38.43 12.87
N ALA A 350 4.66 -39.38 12.25
CA ALA A 350 5.29 -40.28 11.30
C ALA A 350 5.49 -39.55 9.95
N LEU A 351 6.67 -39.74 9.34
CA LEU A 351 6.94 -39.24 8.00
C LEU A 351 6.61 -40.31 6.96
N PRO A 352 6.14 -39.91 5.76
CA PRO A 352 5.99 -40.84 4.64
C PRO A 352 7.33 -41.42 4.16
N ASP A 353 7.30 -42.63 3.61
CA ASP A 353 8.49 -43.29 3.05
C ASP A 353 9.02 -42.59 1.78
N SER A 354 8.19 -41.75 1.12
CA SER A 354 8.55 -40.96 -0.07
C SER A 354 9.42 -39.74 0.25
N PHE A 355 9.67 -39.45 1.53
CA PHE A 355 10.38 -38.25 1.94
C PHE A 355 11.88 -38.50 1.95
N THR A 356 12.60 -37.75 1.13
CA THR A 356 14.06 -37.68 1.18
C THR A 356 14.49 -36.37 1.83
N GLU A 357 15.16 -36.44 2.98
CA GLU A 357 15.66 -35.25 3.68
C GLU A 357 16.75 -34.56 2.84
N ILE A 358 16.52 -33.30 2.50
CA ILE A 358 17.47 -32.46 1.75
C ILE A 358 18.28 -31.58 2.69
N LYS A 359 17.62 -31.03 3.72
CA LYS A 359 18.28 -30.16 4.69
C LYS A 359 17.52 -30.06 6.00
N ALA A 360 18.21 -30.27 7.12
CA ALA A 360 17.75 -29.90 8.45
C ALA A 360 18.40 -28.59 8.92
N ALA A 361 17.60 -27.73 9.55
CA ALA A 361 17.99 -26.49 10.21
C ALA A 361 17.33 -26.41 11.60
N GLU A 362 17.57 -25.33 12.33
CA GLU A 362 17.00 -25.15 13.68
C GLU A 362 15.46 -25.13 13.63
N ASP A 363 14.89 -24.30 12.76
CA ASP A 363 13.43 -24.07 12.70
C ASP A 363 12.68 -24.98 11.71
N PHE A 364 13.38 -25.56 10.74
CA PHE A 364 12.75 -26.38 9.70
C PHE A 364 13.57 -27.59 9.28
N VAL A 365 12.88 -28.57 8.70
CA VAL A 365 13.49 -29.62 7.87
C VAL A 365 12.80 -29.65 6.51
N LEU A 366 13.62 -29.65 5.46
CA LEU A 366 13.21 -29.65 4.06
C LEU A 366 13.31 -31.07 3.50
N TYR A 367 12.22 -31.52 2.89
CA TYR A 367 12.12 -32.82 2.23
C TYR A 367 11.82 -32.66 0.74
N HIS A 368 12.40 -33.56 -0.07
CA HIS A 368 12.00 -33.85 -1.44
C HIS A 368 10.99 -35.00 -1.43
N ILE A 369 10.02 -34.95 -2.33
CA ILE A 369 8.96 -35.96 -2.46
C ILE A 369 9.21 -36.78 -3.73
N ASP A 370 9.43 -38.09 -3.57
CA ASP A 370 9.71 -39.02 -4.67
C ASP A 370 8.46 -39.58 -5.39
#